data_AF-A0A229R8X0-F1
#
_entry.id   AF-A0A229R8X0-F1
#
_cell.length_a   1.000
_cell.length_b   1.000
_cell.length_c   1.000
_cell.angle_alpha   90.00
_cell.angle_beta   90.00
_cell.angle_gamma   90.00
#
_symmetry.space_group_name_H-M   'P 1'
#
loop_
_entity.id
_entity.type
_entity.pdbx_description
1 polymer ?
#
loop_
_entity_poly.entity_id
_entity_poly.type
_entity_poly.pdbx_seq_one_letter_code
_entity_poly.pdbx_strand_id
1 'polypeptide(L)'
;MTSPKILAARAVSPLHGRLAILGMAVAVAISIDLHLRLSSQVSPVWQTLSEYVYGYLSPGSTAAPLFGAMCLALGFGSLALLGGIAKAHRRGYESVLVLLGVWCAGLLVLALVPVDPEGQARSLAGQIHNYAALTAFLALPAAAWVLTRPGRARCPWEPRRTTIRRLSVASFAAVVIVLGGFVWTMITGPSHQEVTLGLFERLLFAVDLTLLATMVRPLLSTR
;
A
#
# COMPACT_ATOMS: atom_id res chain seq x y z
N MET A 1 25.25 10.15 42.63
CA MET A 1 24.07 10.74 41.96
C MET A 1 24.36 10.83 40.46
N THR A 2 23.94 9.83 39.68
CA THR A 2 24.10 9.80 38.22
C THR A 2 22.89 10.45 37.57
N SER A 3 23.10 11.60 36.92
CA SER A 3 22.07 12.33 36.18
C SER A 3 21.52 11.48 35.01
N PRO A 4 20.19 11.33 34.86
CA PRO A 4 19.63 10.60 33.73
C PRO A 4 19.82 11.44 32.46
N LYS A 5 20.74 11.01 31.58
CA LYS A 5 20.82 11.48 30.20
C LYS A 5 19.51 11.12 29.51
N ILE A 6 18.56 12.05 29.50
CA ILE A 6 17.40 11.99 28.61
C ILE A 6 17.96 12.05 27.19
N LEU A 7 18.04 10.91 26.50
CA LEU A 7 18.33 10.88 25.07
C LEU A 7 17.24 11.70 24.38
N ALA A 8 17.58 12.93 23.99
CA ALA A 8 16.72 13.76 23.17
C ALA A 8 16.35 12.97 21.91
N ALA A 9 15.05 12.75 21.69
CA ALA A 9 14.57 12.16 20.44
C ALA A 9 15.09 13.04 19.30
N ARG A 10 15.84 12.45 18.36
CA ARG A 10 16.42 13.19 17.24
C ARG A 10 15.27 13.79 16.42
N ALA A 11 15.22 15.10 16.31
CA ALA A 11 14.20 15.79 15.51
C ALA A 11 14.24 15.26 14.07
N VAL A 12 13.13 14.69 13.61
CA VAL A 12 13.01 14.18 12.24
C VAL A 12 12.59 15.36 11.37
N SER A 13 13.41 15.68 10.35
CA SER A 13 13.06 16.72 9.37
C SER A 13 11.72 16.40 8.70
N PRO A 14 10.83 17.39 8.52
CA PRO A 14 9.51 17.19 7.91
C PRO A 14 9.59 16.78 6.44
N LEU A 15 10.78 16.80 5.84
CA LEU A 15 11.03 16.38 4.46
C LEU A 15 10.52 14.96 4.19
N HIS A 16 10.78 14.00 5.09
CA HIS A 16 10.33 12.61 4.92
C HIS A 16 8.81 12.51 4.87
N GLY A 17 8.12 13.24 5.75
CA GLY A 17 6.66 13.29 5.74
C GLY A 17 6.12 13.96 4.47
N ARG A 18 6.73 15.06 4.02
CA ARG A 18 6.32 15.76 2.79
C ARG A 18 6.51 14.90 1.54
N LEU A 19 7.64 14.22 1.42
CA LEU A 19 7.91 13.29 0.32
C LEU A 19 6.93 12.10 0.34
N ALA A 20 6.59 11.60 1.53
CA ALA A 20 5.60 10.54 1.68
C ALA A 20 4.22 10.98 1.18
N ILE A 21 3.74 12.16 1.60
CA ILE A 21 2.47 12.72 1.11
C ILE A 21 2.51 12.98 -0.39
N LEU A 22 3.61 13.52 -0.92
CA LEU A 22 3.75 13.76 -2.36
C LEU A 22 3.61 12.46 -3.16
N GLY A 23 4.32 11.39 -2.76
CA GLY A 23 4.22 10.09 -3.42
C GLY A 23 2.80 9.52 -3.38
N MET A 24 2.11 9.61 -2.23
CA MET A 24 0.71 9.20 -2.09
C MET A 24 -0.22 10.03 -2.97
N ALA A 25 -0.04 11.35 -3.00
CA ALA A 25 -0.87 12.26 -3.80
C ALA A 25 -0.70 12.01 -5.31
N VAL A 26 0.53 11.78 -5.77
CA VAL A 26 0.82 11.41 -7.16
C VAL A 26 0.17 10.07 -7.51
N ALA A 27 0.29 9.06 -6.64
CA ALA A 27 -0.35 7.77 -6.87
C ALA A 27 -1.88 7.88 -6.94
N VAL A 28 -2.50 8.65 -6.05
CA VAL A 28 -3.95 8.92 -6.07
C VAL A 28 -4.35 9.65 -7.35
N ALA A 29 -3.61 10.69 -7.74
CA ALA A 29 -3.90 11.46 -8.96
C ALA A 29 -3.85 10.56 -10.20
N ILE A 30 -2.83 9.70 -10.30
CA ILE A 30 -2.73 8.73 -11.39
C ILE A 30 -3.89 7.72 -11.34
N SER A 31 -4.22 7.18 -10.17
CA SER A 31 -5.33 6.24 -10.01
C SER A 31 -6.66 6.85 -10.46
N ILE A 32 -6.91 8.11 -10.13
CA ILE A 32 -8.11 8.84 -10.56
C ILE A 32 -8.08 9.07 -12.07
N ASP A 33 -6.94 9.51 -12.63
CA ASP A 33 -6.80 9.72 -14.08
C ASP A 33 -7.07 8.43 -14.88
N LEU A 34 -6.49 7.29 -14.45
CA LEU A 34 -6.77 5.98 -15.02
C LEU A 34 -8.27 5.64 -14.96
N HIS A 35 -8.90 5.90 -13.82
CA HIS A 35 -10.33 5.64 -13.64
C HIS A 35 -11.19 6.45 -14.60
N LEU A 36 -10.92 7.75 -14.72
CA LEU A 36 -11.70 8.66 -15.55
C LEU A 36 -11.53 8.32 -17.03
N ARG A 37 -10.31 8.01 -17.47
CA ARG A 37 -10.00 7.74 -18.89
C ARG A 37 -10.40 6.34 -19.35
N LEU A 38 -10.32 5.34 -18.46
CA LEU A 38 -10.43 3.93 -18.84
C LEU A 38 -11.65 3.25 -18.24
N SER A 39 -12.59 3.97 -17.61
CA SER A 39 -13.81 3.41 -17.03
C SER A 39 -14.69 2.65 -18.04
N SER A 40 -14.63 2.97 -19.33
CA SER A 40 -15.32 2.24 -20.40
C SER A 40 -14.60 0.97 -20.87
N GLN A 41 -13.32 0.80 -20.51
CA GLN A 41 -12.47 -0.32 -20.92
C GLN A 41 -12.18 -1.29 -19.76
N VAL A 42 -12.11 -0.76 -18.54
CA VAL A 42 -11.78 -1.50 -17.32
C VAL A 42 -12.84 -1.19 -16.27
N SER A 43 -13.67 -2.18 -15.96
CA SER A 43 -14.76 -2.05 -15.00
C SER A 43 -14.20 -1.80 -13.58
N PRO A 44 -14.57 -0.69 -12.93
CA PRO A 44 -14.24 -0.40 -11.53
C PRO A 44 -14.67 -1.47 -10.52
N VAL A 45 -15.71 -2.22 -10.86
CA VAL A 45 -16.40 -3.13 -9.95
C VAL A 45 -15.86 -4.53 -10.08
N TRP A 46 -15.64 -4.98 -11.32
CA TRP A 46 -15.29 -6.36 -11.61
C TRP A 46 -13.78 -6.56 -11.73
N GLN A 47 -13.09 -5.61 -12.35
CA GLN A 47 -11.68 -5.77 -12.73
C GLN A 47 -10.74 -5.08 -11.76
N THR A 48 -9.61 -5.72 -11.49
CA THR A 48 -8.62 -5.25 -10.52
C THR A 48 -8.01 -3.90 -10.91
N LEU A 49 -7.35 -3.23 -9.96
CA LEU A 49 -6.58 -2.02 -10.23
C LEU A 49 -5.40 -2.33 -11.17
N SER A 50 -4.79 -3.51 -11.05
CA SER A 50 -3.69 -3.95 -11.91
C SER A 50 -4.11 -4.16 -13.36
N GLU A 51 -5.38 -4.41 -13.65
CA GLU A 51 -5.88 -4.59 -15.02
C GLU A 51 -5.92 -3.30 -15.85
N TYR A 52 -5.76 -2.12 -15.22
CA TYR A 52 -5.57 -0.87 -15.98
C TYR A 52 -4.39 -0.94 -16.94
N VAL A 53 -3.39 -1.81 -16.70
CA VAL A 53 -2.26 -2.01 -17.63
C VAL A 53 -2.69 -2.39 -19.05
N TYR A 54 -3.88 -2.99 -19.21
CA TYR A 54 -4.43 -3.39 -20.51
C TYR A 54 -5.32 -2.34 -21.16
N GLY A 55 -5.70 -1.30 -20.43
CA GLY A 55 -6.49 -0.21 -20.99
C GLY A 55 -5.66 0.62 -21.97
N TYR A 56 -6.24 0.99 -23.10
CA TYR A 56 -5.59 1.79 -24.12
C TYR A 56 -5.84 3.28 -23.88
N LEU A 57 -4.75 4.05 -23.75
CA LEU A 57 -4.80 5.51 -23.65
C LEU A 57 -4.86 6.15 -25.05
N SER A 58 -4.33 5.46 -26.06
CA SER A 58 -4.33 5.84 -27.48
C SER A 58 -4.08 4.58 -28.32
N PRO A 59 -4.36 4.60 -29.64
CA PRO A 59 -4.03 3.47 -30.51
C PRO A 59 -2.55 3.06 -30.35
N GLY A 60 -2.30 1.79 -29.98
CA GLY A 60 -0.95 1.27 -29.77
C GLY A 60 -0.27 1.66 -28.45
N SER A 61 -0.95 2.38 -27.54
CA SER A 61 -0.40 2.80 -26.25
C SER A 61 -1.29 2.36 -25.09
N THR A 62 -0.79 1.45 -24.26
CA THR A 62 -1.49 0.97 -23.06
C THR A 62 -1.15 1.83 -21.84
N ALA A 63 -1.95 1.71 -20.79
CA ALA A 63 -1.73 2.44 -19.54
C ALA A 63 -0.73 1.75 -18.59
N ALA A 64 -0.06 0.68 -19.03
CA ALA A 64 0.93 -0.04 -18.22
C ALA A 64 2.04 0.86 -17.63
N PRO A 65 2.64 1.81 -18.38
CA PRO A 65 3.64 2.72 -17.79
C PRO A 65 3.06 3.62 -16.71
N LEU A 66 1.79 4.03 -16.86
CA LEU A 66 1.13 4.93 -15.92
C LEU A 66 0.77 4.18 -14.62
N PHE A 67 0.30 2.93 -14.72
CA PHE A 67 0.14 2.04 -13.57
C PHE A 67 1.48 1.78 -12.85
N GLY A 68 2.56 1.54 -13.61
CA GLY A 68 3.90 1.41 -13.05
C GLY A 68 4.34 2.66 -12.30
N ALA A 69 4.14 3.85 -12.90
CA ALA A 69 4.44 5.13 -12.26
C ALA A 69 3.63 5.37 -10.97
N MET A 70 2.36 4.94 -10.93
CA MET A 70 1.52 4.96 -9.73
C MET A 70 2.14 4.12 -8.60
N CYS A 71 2.53 2.89 -8.92
CA CYS A 71 3.16 1.97 -7.97
C CYS A 71 4.50 2.51 -7.46
N LEU A 72 5.34 3.06 -8.35
CA LEU A 72 6.60 3.71 -7.98
C LEU A 72 6.39 4.93 -7.09
N ALA A 73 5.42 5.81 -7.42
CA ALA A 73 5.12 6.99 -6.62
C ALA A 73 4.69 6.61 -5.19
N LEU A 74 3.81 5.62 -5.05
CA LEU A 74 3.40 5.11 -3.75
C LEU A 74 4.56 4.40 -3.03
N GLY A 75 5.38 3.64 -3.76
CA GLY A 75 6.54 2.93 -3.23
C GLY A 75 7.59 3.87 -2.67
N PHE A 76 8.01 4.87 -3.44
CA PHE A 76 8.98 5.89 -2.99
C PHE A 76 8.40 6.79 -1.88
N GLY A 77 7.12 7.14 -1.94
CA GLY A 77 6.44 7.83 -0.84
C GLY A 77 6.45 7.00 0.46
N SER A 78 6.20 5.70 0.35
CA SER A 78 6.25 4.76 1.48
C SER A 78 7.68 4.55 2.01
N LEU A 79 8.69 4.54 1.13
CA LEU A 79 10.11 4.52 1.52
C LEU A 79 10.50 5.79 2.29
N ALA A 80 9.98 6.95 1.91
CA ALA A 80 10.20 8.19 2.67
C ALA A 80 9.59 8.10 4.08
N LEU A 81 8.39 7.55 4.22
CA LEU A 81 7.78 7.24 5.53
C LEU A 81 8.67 6.29 6.34
N LEU A 82 9.13 5.18 5.74
CA LEU A 82 10.05 4.23 6.37
C LEU A 82 11.32 4.93 6.85
N GLY A 83 11.95 5.74 6.01
CA GLY A 83 13.15 6.52 6.36
C GLY A 83 12.90 7.49 7.51
N GLY A 84 11.74 8.14 7.55
CA GLY A 84 11.32 9.00 8.65
C GLY A 84 11.17 8.24 9.98
N ILE A 85 10.53 7.07 9.96
CA ILE A 85 10.39 6.19 11.13
C ILE A 85 11.76 5.66 11.58
N ALA A 86 12.60 5.23 10.64
CA ALA A 86 13.95 4.73 10.91
C ALA A 86 14.83 5.80 11.55
N LYS A 87 14.76 7.04 11.04
CA LYS A 87 15.52 8.19 11.56
C LYS A 87 15.06 8.63 12.96
N ALA A 88 13.78 8.45 13.27
CA ALA A 88 13.26 8.65 14.63
C ALA A 88 13.83 7.64 15.65
N HIS A 89 14.52 6.59 15.16
CA HIS A 89 15.24 5.53 15.86
C HIS A 89 14.83 5.32 17.32
N ARG A 90 13.71 4.61 17.50
CA ARG A 90 13.27 4.10 18.80
C ARG A 90 13.54 2.59 18.81
N ARG A 91 14.24 2.09 19.82
CA ARG A 91 14.45 0.65 20.04
C ARG A 91 13.10 -0.08 20.04
N GLY A 92 13.01 -1.21 19.36
CA GLY A 92 11.79 -2.02 19.27
C GLY A 92 10.92 -1.78 18.04
N TYR A 93 11.36 -1.00 17.04
CA TYR A 93 10.61 -0.75 15.78
C TYR A 93 11.13 -1.56 14.59
N GLU A 94 12.06 -2.47 14.80
CA GLU A 94 12.77 -3.24 13.77
C GLU A 94 11.79 -4.01 12.88
N SER A 95 10.83 -4.72 13.49
CA SER A 95 9.79 -5.44 12.74
C SER A 95 8.89 -4.52 11.90
N VAL A 96 8.64 -3.29 12.37
CA VAL A 96 7.84 -2.31 11.60
C VAL A 96 8.62 -1.86 10.36
N LEU A 97 9.94 -1.63 10.51
CA LEU A 97 10.81 -1.25 9.39
C LEU A 97 10.92 -2.37 8.36
N VAL A 98 11.06 -3.62 8.79
CA VAL A 98 11.08 -4.79 7.89
C VAL A 98 9.77 -4.91 7.13
N LEU A 99 8.62 -4.85 7.81
CA LEU A 99 7.32 -4.98 7.17
C LEU A 99 7.03 -3.83 6.20
N LEU A 100 7.36 -2.58 6.55
CA LEU A 100 7.27 -1.47 5.61
C LEU A 100 8.25 -1.60 4.44
N GLY A 101 9.43 -2.17 4.66
CA GLY A 101 10.39 -2.47 3.60
C GLY A 101 9.84 -3.49 2.61
N VAL A 102 9.19 -4.55 3.12
CA VAL A 102 8.50 -5.56 2.31
C VAL A 102 7.36 -4.94 1.50
N TRP A 103 6.54 -4.06 2.11
CA TRP A 103 5.53 -3.27 1.39
C TRP A 103 6.13 -2.47 0.22
N CYS A 104 7.21 -1.73 0.48
CA CYS A 104 7.88 -0.93 -0.55
C CYS A 104 8.48 -1.79 -1.67
N ALA A 105 9.12 -2.90 -1.31
CA ALA A 105 9.69 -3.85 -2.28
C ALA A 105 8.60 -4.47 -3.15
N GLY A 106 7.46 -4.84 -2.56
CA GLY A 106 6.30 -5.32 -3.32
C GLY A 106 5.82 -4.30 -4.33
N LEU A 107 5.65 -3.03 -3.95
CA LEU A 107 5.28 -1.96 -4.89
C LEU A 107 6.27 -1.76 -6.04
N LEU A 108 7.58 -1.93 -5.79
CA LEU A 108 8.59 -1.93 -6.85
C LEU A 108 8.41 -3.12 -7.80
N VAL A 109 8.11 -4.30 -7.28
CA VAL A 109 7.82 -5.48 -8.11
C VAL A 109 6.56 -5.26 -8.93
N LEU A 110 5.47 -4.77 -8.34
CA LEU A 110 4.23 -4.44 -9.05
C LEU A 110 4.45 -3.42 -10.19
N ALA A 111 5.40 -2.49 -10.01
CA ALA A 111 5.71 -1.49 -11.02
C ALA A 111 6.49 -2.03 -12.22
N LEU A 112 7.30 -3.08 -12.00
CA LEU A 112 8.31 -3.55 -12.96
C LEU A 112 7.97 -4.91 -13.56
N VAL A 113 7.18 -5.73 -12.87
CA VAL A 113 6.82 -7.08 -13.29
C VAL A 113 5.43 -7.08 -13.89
N PRO A 114 5.25 -7.51 -15.15
CA PRO A 114 3.95 -7.60 -15.78
C PRO A 114 3.00 -8.52 -15.00
N VAL A 115 1.74 -8.08 -14.87
CA VAL A 115 0.63 -8.95 -14.50
C VAL A 115 0.13 -9.69 -15.74
N ASP A 116 -0.48 -10.87 -15.57
CA ASP A 116 -1.16 -11.58 -16.65
C ASP A 116 -2.65 -11.22 -16.69
N PRO A 117 -3.29 -11.24 -17.88
CA PRO A 117 -4.71 -10.98 -18.01
C PRO A 117 -5.54 -11.98 -17.21
N GLU A 118 -6.70 -11.54 -16.75
CA GLU A 118 -7.66 -12.46 -16.12
C GLU A 118 -8.07 -13.57 -17.09
N GLY A 119 -8.32 -14.77 -16.56
CA GLY A 119 -8.75 -15.93 -17.33
C GLY A 119 -7.66 -16.65 -18.14
N GLN A 120 -6.42 -16.14 -18.15
CA GLN A 120 -5.29 -16.82 -18.81
C GLN A 120 -4.44 -17.63 -17.85
N ALA A 121 -3.74 -18.62 -18.39
CA ALA A 121 -2.73 -19.38 -17.66
C ALA A 121 -1.63 -18.44 -17.14
N ARG A 122 -1.28 -18.59 -15.86
CA ARG A 122 -0.34 -17.67 -15.21
C ARG A 122 1.09 -17.96 -15.64
N SER A 123 1.73 -16.97 -16.24
CA SER A 123 3.16 -16.96 -16.49
C SER A 123 3.95 -16.88 -15.18
N LEU A 124 5.26 -17.10 -15.24
CA LEU A 124 6.12 -16.88 -14.08
C LEU A 124 6.08 -15.42 -13.61
N ALA A 125 6.04 -14.47 -14.55
CA ALA A 125 5.96 -13.05 -14.24
C ALA A 125 4.66 -12.70 -13.50
N GLY A 126 3.51 -13.15 -14.00
CA GLY A 126 2.24 -12.90 -13.33
C GLY A 126 2.13 -13.59 -11.96
N GLN A 127 2.75 -14.76 -11.78
CA GLN A 127 2.86 -15.38 -10.45
C GLN A 127 3.68 -14.51 -9.49
N ILE A 128 4.85 -14.01 -9.93
CA ILE A 128 5.69 -13.10 -9.14
C ILE A 128 4.91 -11.83 -8.78
N HIS A 129 4.19 -11.24 -9.75
CA HIS A 129 3.36 -10.06 -9.53
C HIS A 129 2.31 -10.32 -8.44
N ASN A 130 1.55 -11.41 -8.55
CA ASN A 130 0.48 -11.74 -7.61
C ASN A 130 1.02 -12.05 -6.21
N TYR A 131 2.14 -12.78 -6.09
CA TYR A 131 2.77 -13.04 -4.80
C TYR A 131 3.33 -11.77 -4.18
N ALA A 132 3.91 -10.87 -4.97
CA ALA A 132 4.39 -9.58 -4.48
C ALA A 132 3.23 -8.69 -4.01
N ALA A 133 2.13 -8.64 -4.76
CA ALA A 133 0.91 -7.93 -4.39
C ALA A 133 0.35 -8.43 -3.06
N LEU A 134 0.13 -9.74 -2.93
CA LEU A 134 -0.35 -10.36 -1.69
C LEU A 134 0.59 -10.06 -0.52
N THR A 135 1.90 -10.24 -0.72
CA THR A 135 2.91 -10.00 0.30
C THR A 135 2.91 -8.54 0.76
N ALA A 136 2.81 -7.59 -0.17
CA ALA A 136 2.72 -6.17 0.13
C ALA A 136 1.46 -5.85 0.94
N PHE A 137 0.29 -6.25 0.43
CA PHE A 137 -0.99 -5.99 1.07
C PHE A 137 -1.14 -6.62 2.46
N LEU A 138 -0.41 -7.71 2.76
CA LEU A 138 -0.32 -8.25 4.13
C LEU A 138 0.69 -7.49 5.00
N ALA A 139 1.82 -7.07 4.43
CA ALA A 139 2.91 -6.45 5.17
C ALA A 139 2.54 -5.06 5.73
N LEU A 140 1.81 -4.24 4.97
CA LEU A 140 1.39 -2.90 5.42
C LEU A 140 0.48 -2.93 6.67
N PRO A 141 -0.68 -3.62 6.67
CA PRO A 141 -1.51 -3.72 7.86
C PRO A 141 -0.80 -4.44 9.01
N ALA A 142 0.09 -5.39 8.75
CA ALA A 142 0.93 -6.00 9.77
C ALA A 142 1.88 -4.97 10.41
N ALA A 143 2.52 -4.12 9.61
CA ALA A 143 3.40 -3.05 10.10
C ALA A 143 2.62 -2.09 11.01
N ALA A 144 1.42 -1.68 10.60
CA ALA A 144 0.54 -0.83 11.38
C ALA A 144 0.05 -1.50 12.68
N TRP A 145 -0.27 -2.79 12.64
CA TRP A 145 -0.66 -3.54 13.83
C TRP A 145 0.48 -3.65 14.84
N VAL A 146 1.68 -4.00 14.38
CA VAL A 146 2.89 -4.09 15.22
C VAL A 146 3.25 -2.72 15.79
N LEU A 147 3.14 -1.66 14.98
CA LEU A 147 3.37 -0.27 15.39
C LEU A 147 2.48 0.13 16.58
N THR A 148 1.29 -0.45 16.68
CA THR A 148 0.28 -0.11 17.69
C THR A 148 0.16 -1.13 18.82
N ARG A 149 1.07 -2.11 18.94
CA ARG A 149 1.00 -3.10 20.03
C ARG A 149 1.11 -2.47 21.44
N PRO A 150 0.33 -2.96 22.44
CA PRO A 150 0.42 -2.49 23.83
C PRO A 150 1.83 -2.73 24.40
N GLY A 151 2.29 -1.86 25.31
CA GLY A 151 3.60 -2.02 25.98
C GLY A 151 4.71 -1.10 25.46
N ARG A 152 4.49 -0.32 24.41
CA ARG A 152 5.40 0.76 24.01
C ARG A 152 5.14 1.99 24.87
N ALA A 153 5.89 2.12 25.97
CA ALA A 153 5.80 3.23 26.92
C ALA A 153 5.91 4.57 26.17
N ARG A 154 4.81 5.35 26.20
CA ARG A 154 4.62 6.60 25.44
C ARG A 154 4.74 6.40 23.93
N CYS A 155 3.72 5.80 23.33
CA CYS A 155 3.49 5.92 21.90
C CYS A 155 3.32 7.43 21.58
N PRO A 156 4.18 8.07 20.76
CA PRO A 156 4.01 9.49 20.34
C PRO A 156 2.67 9.82 19.65
N TRP A 157 1.78 8.83 19.51
CA TRP A 157 0.68 8.77 18.56
C TRP A 157 -0.67 8.58 19.26
N GLU A 158 -0.80 8.65 20.59
CA GLU A 158 -2.07 8.58 21.32
C GLU A 158 -2.77 9.96 21.19
N PRO A 159 -3.67 10.18 20.20
CA PRO A 159 -4.95 9.47 20.04
C PRO A 159 -5.13 8.64 18.74
N ARG A 160 -4.16 8.66 17.83
CA ARG A 160 -4.17 8.01 16.51
C ARG A 160 -3.99 6.49 16.57
N ARG A 161 -3.49 5.95 17.68
CA ARG A 161 -3.26 4.50 17.84
C ARG A 161 -4.52 3.68 17.57
N THR A 162 -5.68 4.12 18.06
CA THR A 162 -6.96 3.45 17.83
C THR A 162 -7.38 3.51 16.36
N THR A 163 -7.20 4.67 15.71
CA THR A 163 -7.46 4.84 14.27
C THR A 163 -6.57 3.92 13.44
N ILE A 164 -5.26 3.89 13.69
CA ILE A 164 -4.30 3.02 12.97
C ILE A 164 -4.66 1.55 13.16
N ARG A 165 -5.08 1.12 14.38
CA ARG A 165 -5.57 -0.24 14.62
C ARG A 165 -6.83 -0.57 13.84
N ARG A 166 -7.83 0.32 13.84
CA ARG A 166 -9.08 0.11 13.10
C ARG A 166 -8.83 0.02 11.59
N LEU A 167 -8.01 0.90 11.05
CA LEU A 167 -7.61 0.88 9.64
C LEU A 167 -6.80 -0.37 9.29
N SER A 168 -5.89 -0.80 10.15
CA SER A 168 -5.14 -2.06 9.99
C SER A 168 -6.07 -3.28 9.96
N VAL A 169 -7.07 -3.35 10.85
CA VAL A 169 -8.09 -4.42 10.83
C VAL A 169 -8.94 -4.35 9.56
N ALA A 170 -9.37 -3.15 9.17
CA ALA A 170 -10.14 -2.96 7.94
C ALA A 170 -9.35 -3.37 6.69
N SER A 171 -8.06 -3.06 6.64
CA SER A 171 -7.14 -3.47 5.57
C SER A 171 -6.99 -5.00 5.55
N PHE A 172 -6.71 -5.66 6.69
CA PHE A 172 -6.69 -7.12 6.76
C PHE A 172 -8.00 -7.76 6.30
N ALA A 173 -9.15 -7.22 6.71
CA ALA A 173 -10.46 -7.71 6.28
C ALA A 173 -10.62 -7.56 4.76
N ALA A 174 -10.26 -6.41 4.18
CA ALA A 174 -10.32 -6.20 2.74
C ALA A 174 -9.38 -7.13 1.97
N VAL A 175 -8.15 -7.39 2.47
CA VAL A 175 -7.24 -8.39 1.90
C VAL A 175 -7.86 -9.79 1.90
N VAL A 176 -8.51 -10.20 2.99
CA VAL A 176 -9.18 -11.50 3.07
C VAL A 176 -10.33 -11.59 2.05
N ILE A 177 -11.10 -10.52 1.86
CA ILE A 177 -12.18 -10.50 0.86
C ILE A 177 -11.61 -10.60 -0.56
N VAL A 178 -10.60 -9.80 -0.90
CA VAL A 178 -9.94 -9.82 -2.22
C VAL A 178 -9.31 -11.18 -2.50
N LEU A 179 -8.55 -11.73 -1.54
CA LEU A 179 -7.91 -13.03 -1.68
C LEU A 179 -8.92 -14.17 -1.76
N GLY A 180 -9.97 -14.14 -0.93
CA GLY A 180 -11.06 -15.11 -0.97
C GLY A 180 -11.77 -15.09 -2.33
N GLY A 181 -12.00 -13.89 -2.86
CA GLY A 181 -12.52 -13.68 -4.21
C GLY A 181 -11.62 -14.27 -5.30
N PHE A 182 -10.32 -13.99 -5.23
CA PHE A 182 -9.33 -14.53 -6.17
C PHE A 182 -9.27 -16.06 -6.12
N VAL A 183 -9.23 -16.65 -4.93
CA VAL A 183 -9.21 -18.11 -4.73
C VAL A 183 -10.51 -18.74 -5.24
N TRP A 184 -11.66 -18.09 -5.01
CA TRP A 184 -12.94 -18.54 -5.54
C TRP A 184 -12.91 -18.62 -7.06
N THR A 185 -12.50 -17.55 -7.75
CA THR A 185 -12.36 -17.52 -9.21
C THR A 185 -11.41 -18.61 -9.73
N MET A 186 -10.33 -18.91 -9.01
CA MET A 186 -9.39 -19.98 -9.38
C MET A 186 -10.03 -21.38 -9.28
N ILE A 187 -10.99 -21.60 -8.38
CA ILE A 187 -11.68 -22.88 -8.17
C ILE A 187 -12.87 -23.03 -9.12
N THR A 188 -13.68 -21.98 -9.27
CA THR A 188 -14.93 -22.03 -10.05
C THR A 188 -14.74 -21.67 -11.53
N GLY A 189 -13.56 -21.18 -11.90
CA GLY A 189 -13.26 -20.70 -13.23
C GLY A 189 -13.74 -19.25 -13.49
N PRO A 190 -13.36 -18.67 -14.64
CA PRO A 190 -13.59 -17.24 -14.94
C PRO A 190 -15.05 -16.88 -15.22
N SER A 191 -15.95 -17.87 -15.34
CA SER A 191 -17.34 -17.67 -15.77
C SER A 191 -18.24 -17.04 -14.72
N HIS A 192 -17.78 -16.90 -13.48
CA HIS A 192 -18.55 -16.33 -12.38
C HIS A 192 -18.05 -14.91 -12.05
N GLN A 193 -18.54 -13.91 -12.80
CA GLN A 193 -18.44 -12.49 -12.44
C GLN A 193 -19.30 -12.14 -11.20
N GLU A 194 -19.35 -13.01 -10.19
CA GLU A 194 -20.16 -12.79 -8.98
C GLU A 194 -19.36 -12.04 -7.90
N VAL A 195 -18.03 -12.04 -8.01
CA VAL A 195 -17.15 -11.36 -7.06
C VAL A 195 -16.73 -10.00 -7.61
N THR A 196 -17.12 -8.93 -6.92
CA THR A 196 -16.73 -7.54 -7.22
C THR A 196 -15.27 -7.26 -6.81
N LEU A 197 -14.33 -8.07 -7.31
CA LEU A 197 -12.92 -8.05 -6.94
C LEU A 197 -12.31 -6.65 -7.12
N GLY A 198 -12.64 -6.00 -8.24
CA GLY A 198 -12.23 -4.64 -8.54
C GLY A 198 -12.70 -3.59 -7.52
N LEU A 199 -13.93 -3.73 -7.01
CA LEU A 199 -14.45 -2.82 -6.00
C LEU A 199 -13.69 -2.99 -4.68
N PHE A 200 -13.54 -4.23 -4.22
CA PHE A 200 -12.89 -4.50 -2.94
C PHE A 200 -11.40 -4.15 -2.94
N GLU A 201 -10.71 -4.31 -4.07
CA GLU A 201 -9.32 -3.87 -4.19
C GLU A 201 -9.19 -2.33 -4.17
N ARG A 202 -10.12 -1.60 -4.79
CA ARG A 202 -10.15 -0.13 -4.70
C ARG A 202 -10.46 0.34 -3.28
N LEU A 203 -11.35 -0.36 -2.56
CA LEU A 203 -11.60 -0.10 -1.15
C LEU A 203 -10.36 -0.40 -0.30
N LEU A 204 -9.67 -1.52 -0.54
CA LEU A 204 -8.40 -1.86 0.11
C LEU A 204 -7.36 -0.74 -0.13
N PHE A 205 -7.18 -0.33 -1.38
CA PHE A 205 -6.28 0.76 -1.75
C PHE A 205 -6.61 2.07 -1.01
N ALA A 206 -7.89 2.44 -0.92
CA ALA A 206 -8.32 3.64 -0.20
C ALA A 206 -8.08 3.53 1.33
N VAL A 207 -8.33 2.36 1.92
CA VAL A 207 -8.05 2.08 3.34
C VAL A 207 -6.54 2.16 3.60
N ASP A 208 -5.72 1.57 2.75
CA ASP A 208 -4.26 1.55 2.87
C ASP A 208 -3.66 2.95 2.70
N LEU A 209 -4.17 3.76 1.77
CA LEU A 209 -3.80 5.17 1.63
C LEU A 209 -4.15 5.97 2.89
N THR A 210 -5.34 5.74 3.46
CA THR A 210 -5.76 6.39 4.70
C THR A 210 -4.87 5.97 5.87
N LEU A 211 -4.52 4.69 5.93
CA LEU A 211 -3.60 4.13 6.91
C LEU A 211 -2.21 4.77 6.80
N LEU A 212 -1.63 4.80 5.61
CA LEU A 212 -0.35 5.45 5.33
C LEU A 212 -0.38 6.94 5.69
N ALA A 213 -1.42 7.67 5.28
CA ALA A 213 -1.58 9.09 5.61
C ALA A 213 -1.67 9.33 7.12
N THR A 214 -2.37 8.46 7.87
CA THR A 214 -2.44 8.56 9.34
C THR A 214 -1.09 8.28 10.01
N MET A 215 -0.30 7.34 9.46
CA MET A 215 1.07 7.02 9.89
C MET A 215 2.07 8.14 9.53
N VAL A 216 1.87 8.88 8.44
CA VAL A 216 2.78 9.97 8.06
C VAL A 216 2.65 11.20 8.96
N ARG A 217 1.45 11.58 9.42
CA ARG A 217 1.28 12.97 9.92
C ARG A 217 2.24 13.39 11.07
N PRO A 218 2.71 12.53 11.97
CA PRO A 218 3.67 12.93 13.01
C PRO A 218 5.06 13.26 12.48
N LEU A 219 5.39 12.80 11.27
CA LEU A 219 6.58 13.25 10.54
C LEU A 219 6.38 14.63 9.91
N LEU A 220 5.16 15.17 9.85
CA LEU A 220 4.88 16.51 9.31
C LEU A 220 4.93 17.60 10.38
N SER A 221 4.77 17.24 11.66
CA SER A 221 4.83 18.22 12.74
C SER A 221 6.29 18.50 13.13
N THR A 222 6.72 19.75 12.96
CA THR A 222 7.93 20.29 13.59
C THR A 222 7.68 20.32 15.10
N ARG A 223 8.26 19.39 15.85
CA ARG A 223 8.42 19.51 17.30
C ARG A 223 9.88 19.36 17.66
#